data_AF-A0A1Q7FEU5-F1
#
_entry.id   AF-A0A1Q7FEU5-F1
#
_cell.length_a   1.000
_cell.length_b   1.000
_cell.length_c   1.000
_cell.angle_alpha   90.00
_cell.angle_beta   90.00
_cell.angle_gamma   90.00
#
_symmetry.space_group_name_H-M   'P 1'
#
loop_
_entity.id
_entity.type
_entity.pdbx_description
1 polymer ?
#
loop_
_entity_poly.entity_id
_entity_poly.type
_entity_poly.pdbx_seq_one_letter_code
_entity_poly.pdbx_strand_id
1 'polypeptide(L)'
;MSQISEIKNEFQKMRRAYAENLPKVDPALLEDLLLRQMEDPTLEPMYMVEVFTKRGVDAQMVREMIIARTGHAPAIYDNGTHYATHHRLTLELLEEISAQQDVLEITGDYTGGIGSYAASHECSRHEIDISH
;
A
#
# COMPACT_ATOMS: atom_id res chain seq x y z
N MET A 1 1.24 4.86 33.38
CA MET A 1 0.97 3.99 32.21
C MET A 1 2.31 3.40 31.77
N SER A 2 2.32 2.24 31.10
CA SER A 2 3.57 1.66 30.61
C SER A 2 3.88 2.15 29.19
N GLN A 3 5.15 2.20 28.82
CA GLN A 3 5.58 2.55 27.45
C GLN A 3 4.89 1.66 26.39
N ILE A 4 4.69 0.37 26.69
CA ILE A 4 3.96 -0.57 25.82
C ILE A 4 2.49 -0.16 25.65
N SER A 5 1.84 0.34 26.70
CA SER A 5 0.45 0.81 26.60
C SER A 5 0.31 2.07 25.74
N GLU A 6 1.31 2.95 25.77
CA GLU A 6 1.35 4.15 24.91
C GLU A 6 1.50 3.76 23.44
N ILE A 7 2.44 2.85 23.11
CA ILE A 7 2.63 2.33 21.75
C ILE A 7 1.33 1.71 21.22
N LYS A 8 0.65 0.90 22.03
CA LYS A 8 -0.64 0.30 21.65
C LYS A 8 -1.72 1.35 21.36
N ASN A 9 -1.76 2.43 22.15
CA ASN A 9 -2.71 3.52 21.94
C ASN A 9 -2.45 4.27 20.64
N GLU A 10 -1.19 4.60 20.34
CA GLU A 10 -0.83 5.28 19.09
C GLU A 10 -1.11 4.39 17.86
N PHE A 11 -0.78 3.10 17.93
CA PHE A 11 -1.11 2.15 16.86
C PHE A 11 -2.63 2.07 16.61
N GLN A 12 -3.45 2.08 17.67
CA GLN A 12 -4.91 2.10 17.53
C GLN A 12 -5.42 3.40 16.89
N LYS A 13 -4.84 4.55 17.23
CA LYS A 13 -5.20 5.83 16.60
C LYS A 13 -4.89 5.81 15.11
N MET A 14 -3.71 5.31 14.74
CA MET A 14 -3.29 5.15 13.35
C MET A 14 -4.27 4.27 12.57
N ARG A 15 -4.61 3.08 13.11
CA ARG A 15 -5.59 2.19 12.46
C ARG A 15 -6.98 2.81 12.32
N ARG A 16 -7.42 3.64 13.27
CA ARG A 16 -8.68 4.39 13.15
C ARG A 16 -8.61 5.42 12.04
N ALA A 17 -7.51 6.18 11.96
CA ALA A 17 -7.31 7.15 10.89
C ALA A 17 -7.36 6.47 9.50
N TYR A 18 -6.78 5.29 9.35
CA TYR A 18 -6.87 4.53 8.09
C TYR A 18 -8.32 4.19 7.75
N ALA A 19 -9.07 3.64 8.70
CA ALA A 19 -10.47 3.27 8.50
C ALA A 19 -11.38 4.49 8.23
N GLU A 20 -11.07 5.66 8.80
CA GLU A 20 -11.85 6.89 8.62
C GLU A 20 -11.59 7.55 7.26
N ASN A 21 -10.33 7.56 6.80
CA ASN A 21 -9.93 8.32 5.60
C ASN A 21 -9.88 7.46 4.33
N LEU A 22 -9.50 6.18 4.45
CA LEU A 22 -9.37 5.24 3.32
C LEU A 22 -10.08 3.91 3.65
N PRO A 23 -11.41 3.92 3.90
CA PRO A 23 -12.15 2.75 4.39
C PRO A 23 -12.16 1.54 3.44
N LYS A 24 -11.84 1.75 2.16
CA LYS A 24 -11.81 0.70 1.13
C LYS A 24 -10.41 0.13 0.89
N VAL A 25 -9.38 0.71 1.50
CA VAL A 25 -7.99 0.27 1.32
C VAL A 25 -7.65 -0.71 2.43
N ASP A 26 -7.06 -1.84 2.07
CA ASP A 26 -6.50 -2.78 3.03
C ASP A 26 -5.48 -2.05 3.94
N PRO A 27 -5.68 -2.05 5.27
CA PRO A 27 -4.75 -1.41 6.19
C PRO A 27 -3.31 -1.90 6.04
N ALA A 28 -3.09 -3.17 5.65
CA ALA A 28 -1.75 -3.71 5.46
C ALA A 28 -1.04 -3.07 4.25
N LEU A 29 -1.76 -2.88 3.13
CA LEU A 29 -1.24 -2.17 1.96
C LEU A 29 -0.86 -0.72 2.30
N LEU A 30 -1.75 -0.03 3.02
CA LEU A 30 -1.52 1.36 3.40
C LEU A 30 -0.32 1.51 4.35
N GLU A 31 -0.21 0.62 5.35
CA GLU A 31 0.92 0.58 6.28
C GLU A 31 2.23 0.29 5.56
N ASP A 32 2.27 -0.70 4.66
CA ASP A 32 3.44 -1.09 3.88
C ASP A 32 3.95 0.04 2.97
N LEU A 33 3.02 0.75 2.31
CA LEU A 33 3.33 1.91 1.47
C LEU A 33 3.84 3.10 2.28
N LEU A 34 3.20 3.42 3.41
CA LEU A 34 3.64 4.49 4.30
C LEU A 34 5.04 4.23 4.86
N LEU A 35 5.32 3.01 5.31
CA LEU A 35 6.65 2.64 5.81
C LEU A 35 7.74 2.87 4.76
N ARG A 36 7.50 2.48 3.51
CA ARG A 36 8.44 2.72 2.41
C ARG A 36 8.65 4.20 2.11
N GLN A 37 7.58 4.99 2.08
CA GLN A 37 7.70 6.43 1.88
C GLN A 37 8.39 7.15 3.05
N MET A 38 8.27 6.62 4.27
CA MET A 38 9.01 7.12 5.42
C MET A 38 10.50 6.81 5.34
N GLU A 39 10.87 5.64 4.81
CA GLU A 39 12.27 5.26 4.59
C GLU A 39 12.91 6.05 3.44
N ASP A 40 12.20 6.20 2.32
CA ASP A 40 12.61 7.00 1.18
C ASP A 40 11.38 7.68 0.53
N PRO A 41 11.18 8.99 0.80
CA PRO A 41 10.08 9.75 0.21
C PRO A 41 10.13 9.87 -1.31
N THR A 42 11.29 9.57 -1.92
CA THR A 42 11.49 9.61 -3.38
C THR A 42 11.24 8.27 -4.04
N LEU A 43 11.02 7.22 -3.25
CA LEU A 43 10.73 5.88 -3.75
C LEU A 43 9.36 5.89 -4.46
N GLU A 44 9.37 5.39 -5.69
CA GLU A 44 8.16 5.07 -6.46
C GLU A 44 8.01 3.55 -6.54
N PRO A 45 7.58 2.88 -5.46
CA PRO A 45 7.53 1.42 -5.38
C PRO A 45 6.51 0.83 -6.36
N MET A 46 6.85 -0.33 -6.94
CA MET A 46 5.89 -1.12 -7.72
C MET A 46 5.10 -2.05 -6.80
N TYR A 47 3.81 -2.14 -7.09
CA TYR A 47 2.89 -3.06 -6.44
C TYR A 47 2.13 -3.85 -7.49
N MET A 48 1.73 -5.06 -7.12
CA MET A 48 0.55 -5.67 -7.70
C MET A 48 -0.66 -5.13 -6.96
N VAL A 49 -1.45 -4.28 -7.61
CA VAL A 49 -2.64 -3.66 -7.01
C VAL A 49 -3.88 -4.41 -7.50
N GLU A 50 -4.70 -4.84 -6.55
CA GLU A 50 -5.97 -5.53 -6.77
C GLU A 50 -7.13 -4.62 -6.36
N VAL A 51 -8.06 -4.39 -7.28
CA VAL A 51 -9.25 -3.56 -7.07
C VAL A 51 -10.50 -4.39 -7.31
N PHE A 52 -11.37 -4.42 -6.30
CA PHE A 52 -12.67 -5.09 -6.34
C PHE A 52 -13.77 -4.06 -6.51
N THR A 53 -14.70 -4.34 -7.43
CA THR A 53 -15.79 -3.43 -7.78
C THR A 53 -17.15 -4.09 -7.67
N LYS A 54 -18.20 -3.27 -7.64
CA LYS A 54 -19.59 -3.75 -7.73
C LYS A 54 -19.85 -4.45 -9.07
N ARG A 55 -20.82 -5.36 -9.07
CA ARG A 55 -21.35 -5.94 -10.31
C ARG A 55 -22.10 -4.88 -11.12
N GLY A 56 -22.07 -5.04 -12.45
CA GLY A 56 -22.80 -4.16 -13.38
C GLY A 56 -22.01 -2.93 -13.83
N VAL A 57 -20.75 -2.79 -13.40
CA VAL A 57 -19.81 -1.82 -13.95
C VAL A 57 -19.30 -2.33 -15.30
N ASP A 58 -19.17 -1.44 -16.27
CA ASP A 58 -18.61 -1.79 -17.57
C ASP A 58 -17.11 -2.09 -17.43
N ALA A 59 -16.76 -3.38 -17.57
CA ALA A 59 -15.39 -3.83 -17.39
C ALA A 59 -14.41 -3.30 -18.45
N GLN A 60 -14.89 -3.02 -19.65
CA GLN A 60 -14.06 -2.43 -20.70
C GLN A 60 -13.76 -0.97 -20.38
N MET A 61 -14.75 -0.22 -19.88
CA MET A 61 -14.57 1.15 -19.42
C MET A 61 -13.57 1.22 -18.25
N VAL A 62 -13.69 0.32 -17.25
CA VAL A 62 -12.74 0.26 -16.12
C VAL A 62 -11.33 -0.09 -16.61
N ARG A 63 -11.21 -1.05 -17.52
CA ARG A 63 -9.93 -1.41 -18.14
C ARG A 63 -9.25 -0.22 -18.80
N GLU A 64 -9.98 0.54 -19.60
CA GLU A 64 -9.47 1.73 -20.29
C GLU A 64 -9.06 2.83 -19.31
N MET A 65 -9.83 3.02 -18.23
CA MET A 65 -9.49 3.95 -17.16
C MET A 65 -8.18 3.57 -16.46
N ILE A 66 -8.00 2.29 -16.10
CA ILE A 66 -6.79 1.79 -15.46
C ILE A 66 -5.58 2.01 -16.38
N ILE A 67 -5.70 1.69 -17.67
CA ILE A 67 -4.63 1.93 -18.65
C ILE A 67 -4.31 3.43 -18.76
N ALA A 68 -5.33 4.29 -18.84
CA ALA A 68 -5.12 5.73 -18.97
C ALA A 68 -4.44 6.34 -17.74
N ARG A 69 -4.67 5.80 -16.54
CA ARG A 69 -4.08 6.29 -15.28
C ARG A 69 -2.70 5.70 -15.00
N THR A 70 -2.51 4.43 -15.28
CA THR A 70 -1.30 3.70 -14.86
C THR A 70 -0.33 3.44 -16.00
N GLY A 71 -0.79 3.51 -17.26
CA GLY A 71 -0.06 3.03 -18.43
C GLY A 71 -0.03 1.51 -18.58
N HIS A 72 -0.66 0.76 -17.66
CA HIS A 72 -0.59 -0.70 -17.60
C HIS A 72 -1.99 -1.32 -17.75
N ALA A 73 -2.06 -2.43 -18.47
CA ALA A 73 -3.31 -3.17 -18.64
C ALA A 73 -3.57 -4.08 -17.44
N PRO A 74 -4.78 -4.04 -16.85
CA PRO A 74 -5.16 -4.97 -15.79
C PRO A 74 -5.38 -6.38 -16.34
N ALA A 75 -5.09 -7.38 -15.52
CA ALA A 75 -5.75 -8.67 -15.59
C ALA A 75 -7.15 -8.55 -14.96
N ILE A 76 -8.16 -9.15 -15.61
CA ILE A 76 -9.56 -9.02 -15.21
C ILE A 76 -10.09 -10.41 -14.83
N TYR A 77 -10.62 -10.53 -13.62
CA TYR A 77 -11.15 -11.75 -13.02
C TYR A 77 -12.60 -11.55 -12.57
N ASP A 78 -13.20 -12.62 -12.04
CA ASP A 78 -14.53 -12.62 -11.39
C ASP A 78 -15.64 -11.98 -12.25
N ASN A 79 -15.63 -12.30 -13.56
CA ASN A 79 -16.57 -11.75 -14.54
C ASN A 79 -16.56 -10.21 -14.61
N GLY A 80 -15.39 -9.59 -14.46
CA GLY A 80 -15.25 -8.13 -14.60
C GLY A 80 -15.46 -7.36 -13.30
N THR A 81 -15.33 -8.01 -12.14
CA THR A 81 -15.40 -7.30 -10.85
C THR A 81 -14.08 -7.19 -10.12
N HIS A 82 -13.05 -7.90 -10.57
CA HIS A 82 -11.73 -7.90 -9.94
C HIS A 82 -10.65 -7.57 -10.97
N TYR A 83 -9.87 -6.53 -10.69
CA TYR A 83 -8.81 -6.00 -11.56
C TYR A 83 -7.48 -6.06 -10.85
N ALA A 84 -6.49 -6.78 -11.40
CA ALA A 84 -5.14 -6.84 -10.87
C ALA A 84 -4.17 -6.16 -11.85
N THR A 85 -3.40 -5.18 -11.38
CA THR A 85 -2.50 -4.39 -12.23
C THR A 85 -1.16 -4.16 -11.54
N HIS A 86 -0.07 -4.42 -12.25
CA HIS A 86 1.28 -4.14 -11.76
C HIS A 86 1.73 -2.73 -12.16
N HIS A 87 1.81 -1.80 -11.22
CA HIS A 87 2.19 -0.41 -11.47
C HIS A 87 2.78 0.28 -10.23
N ARG A 88 3.29 1.50 -10.43
CA ARG A 88 3.71 2.38 -9.33
C ARG A 88 2.50 2.78 -8.50
N LEU A 89 2.63 2.72 -7.18
CA LEU A 89 1.56 3.11 -6.26
C LEU A 89 1.96 4.34 -5.45
N THR A 90 1.08 5.32 -5.40
CA THR A 90 1.20 6.49 -4.52
C THR A 90 -0.04 6.61 -3.64
N LEU A 91 0.06 7.38 -2.55
CA LEU A 91 -1.07 7.64 -1.66
C LEU A 91 -2.19 8.40 -2.37
N GLU A 92 -1.84 9.34 -3.24
CA GLU A 92 -2.80 10.11 -4.04
C GLU A 92 -3.59 9.19 -4.98
N LEU A 93 -2.92 8.22 -5.61
CA LEU A 93 -3.60 7.24 -6.46
C LEU A 93 -4.53 6.34 -5.63
N LEU A 94 -4.12 5.90 -4.43
CA LEU A 94 -4.99 5.15 -3.53
C LEU A 94 -6.23 5.95 -3.12
N GLU A 95 -6.07 7.23 -2.80
CA GLU A 95 -7.17 8.13 -2.47
C GLU A 95 -8.14 8.29 -3.66
N GLU A 96 -7.61 8.52 -4.87
CA GLU A 96 -8.40 8.63 -6.10
C GLU A 96 -9.24 7.37 -6.38
N ILE A 97 -8.64 6.18 -6.27
CA ILE A 97 -9.34 4.90 -6.50
C ILE A 97 -10.37 4.69 -5.39
N SER A 98 -10.02 4.95 -4.13
CA SER A 98 -10.90 4.79 -2.97
C SER A 98 -12.12 5.72 -3.04
N ALA A 99 -11.99 6.91 -3.66
CA ALA A 99 -13.10 7.84 -3.83
C ALA A 99 -14.19 7.31 -4.79
N GLN A 100 -13.91 6.34 -5.65
CA GLN A 100 -14.86 5.83 -6.63
C GLN A 100 -15.99 5.04 -5.98
N GLN A 101 -17.25 5.37 -6.30
CA GLN A 101 -18.42 4.74 -5.67
C GLN A 101 -18.53 3.23 -5.95
N ASP A 102 -18.02 2.80 -7.09
CA ASP A 102 -18.14 1.41 -7.53
C ASP A 102 -17.01 0.51 -7.02
N VAL A 103 -15.96 1.09 -6.43
CA VAL A 103 -14.90 0.35 -5.74
C VAL A 103 -15.40 -0.08 -4.36
N LEU A 104 -15.16 -1.36 -4.05
CA LEU A 104 -15.49 -2.01 -2.79
C LEU A 104 -14.25 -2.17 -1.91
N GLU A 105 -13.15 -2.60 -2.50
CA GLU A 105 -11.91 -2.92 -1.80
C GLU A 105 -10.70 -2.72 -2.70
N ILE A 106 -9.59 -2.30 -2.11
CA ILE A 106 -8.29 -2.12 -2.73
C ILE A 106 -7.27 -2.82 -1.84
N THR A 107 -6.58 -3.81 -2.38
CA THR A 107 -5.46 -4.48 -1.72
C THR A 107 -4.30 -4.62 -2.69
N GLY A 108 -3.19 -5.16 -2.24
CA GLY A 108 -2.05 -5.37 -3.09
C GLY A 108 -0.79 -5.73 -2.33
N ASP A 109 0.17 -6.25 -3.08
CA ASP A 109 1.45 -6.71 -2.57
C ASP A 109 2.59 -5.95 -3.21
N TYR A 110 3.57 -5.59 -2.40
CA TYR A 110 4.81 -5.00 -2.88
C TYR A 110 5.59 -6.01 -3.74
N THR A 111 5.89 -5.62 -4.97
CA THR A 111 6.60 -6.49 -5.94
C THR A 111 8.04 -6.05 -6.19
N GLY A 112 8.49 -4.96 -5.56
CA GLY A 112 9.85 -4.46 -5.69
C GLY A 112 9.95 -3.09 -6.37
N GLY A 113 11.12 -2.48 -6.29
CA GLY A 113 11.54 -1.32 -7.06
C GLY A 113 13.06 -1.42 -7.26
N ILE A 114 13.60 -0.94 -8.37
CA ILE A 114 15.05 -0.91 -8.58
C ILE A 114 15.63 0.08 -7.56
N GLY A 115 16.07 -0.45 -6.43
CA GLY A 115 16.59 0.27 -5.28
C GLY A 115 17.05 -0.75 -4.23
N SER A 116 18.33 -1.08 -4.30
CA SER A 116 19.02 -2.04 -3.43
C SER A 116 18.82 -1.76 -1.94
N TYR A 117 17.93 -2.51 -1.26
CA TYR A 117 17.97 -2.73 0.19
C TYR A 117 18.84 -3.95 0.56
N ALA A 118 19.83 -4.28 -0.29
CA ALA A 118 20.94 -5.09 0.16
C ALA A 118 21.78 -4.24 1.13
N ALA A 119 21.57 -4.45 2.42
CA ALA A 119 22.33 -3.94 3.57
C ALA A 119 21.97 -2.52 4.08
N SER A 120 21.06 -2.44 5.05
CA SER A 120 21.01 -1.32 6.01
C SER A 120 21.04 -1.75 7.48
N HIS A 121 21.15 -3.04 7.76
CA HIS A 121 21.46 -3.53 9.10
C HIS A 121 22.96 -3.80 9.23
N GLU A 122 23.75 -2.76 9.47
CA GLU A 122 24.94 -2.94 10.29
C GLU A 122 24.45 -3.18 11.72
N CYS A 123 24.60 -4.42 12.19
CA CYS A 123 24.41 -4.75 13.59
C CYS A 123 25.43 -3.93 14.38
N SER A 124 24.99 -2.87 15.07
CA SER A 124 25.83 -2.11 15.98
C SER A 124 26.25 -3.04 17.13
N ARG A 125 27.42 -3.67 16.98
CA ARG A 125 28.13 -4.30 18.10
C ARG A 125 28.37 -3.21 19.13
N HIS A 126 27.68 -3.28 20.25
CA HIS A 126 28.10 -2.59 21.46
C HIS A 126 29.40 -3.24 21.91
N GLU A 127 30.51 -2.51 21.78
CA GLU A 127 31.74 -2.80 22.51
C GLU A 127 31.40 -2.76 24.00
N ILE A 128 31.50 -3.90 24.68
CA ILE A 128 31.63 -3.92 26.14
C ILE A 128 33.12 -3.91 26.41
N ASP A 129 33.60 -2.73 26.74
CA ASP A 129 34.88 -2.48 27.40
C ASP A 129 34.87 -3.23 28.75
N ILE A 130 35.76 -4.20 28.92
CA ILE A 130 36.11 -4.70 30.24
C ILE A 130 37.62 -4.52 30.38
N SER A 131 37.95 -3.41 31.02
CA SER A 131 39.21 -3.17 31.71
C SER A 131 39.53 -4.32 32.67
N HIS A 132 40.75 -4.85 32.61
CA HIS A 132 41.57 -5.36 33.72
C HIS A 132 43.05 -5.34 33.31
#